data_AF-A0A7S0WWJ9-F1
#
_entry.id   AF-A0A7S0WWJ9-F1
#
_cell.length_a   1.000
_cell.length_b   1.000
_cell.length_c   1.000
_cell.angle_alpha   90.00
_cell.angle_beta   90.00
_cell.angle_gamma   90.00
#
_symmetry.space_group_name_H-M   'P 1'
#
loop_
_entity.id
_entity.type
_entity.pdbx_description
1 polymer ?
#
loop_
_entity_poly.entity_id
_entity_poly.type
_entity_poly.pdbx_seq_one_letter_code
_entity_poly.pdbx_strand_id
1 'polypeptide(L)'
;AREVNKRKGEEYKLIWRKETDFVRMAARLDAIVVPFAALGADDAYDVAYDPDEVLQSPAGPLVKGMIDQLLPGLEYEETVPPITKLPGLGIPSIVPIPYPNRIYFKFL
;
A
#
# COMPACT_ATOMS: atom_id res chain seq x y z
N ALA A 1 -6.93 -1.33 2.50
CA ALA A 1 -5.84 -0.97 1.55
C ALA A 1 -4.48 -1.59 1.94
N ARG A 2 -4.45 -2.47 2.95
CA ARG A 2 -3.21 -2.90 3.61
C ARG A 2 -2.20 -3.70 2.78
N GLU A 3 -2.66 -4.55 1.86
CA GLU A 3 -1.76 -5.33 0.99
C GLU A 3 -0.84 -4.43 0.15
N VAL A 4 -1.35 -3.27 -0.28
CA VAL A 4 -0.60 -2.31 -1.10
C VAL A 4 0.22 -1.36 -0.21
N ASN A 5 -0.37 -0.88 0.88
CA ASN A 5 0.32 0.00 1.84
C ASN A 5 1.17 -0.83 2.80
N LYS A 6 2.28 -1.38 2.31
CA LYS A 6 3.24 -2.14 3.12
C LYS A 6 4.10 -1.21 3.97
N ARG A 7 4.50 -1.70 5.14
CA ARG A 7 5.43 -1.04 6.06
C ARG A 7 6.84 -1.56 5.83
N LYS A 8 7.82 -0.85 6.38
CA LYS A 8 9.21 -1.26 6.37
C LYS A 8 9.38 -2.66 6.96
N GLY A 9 10.06 -3.55 6.24
CA GLY A 9 10.25 -4.94 6.68
C GLY A 9 9.05 -5.87 6.39
N GLU A 10 8.02 -5.38 5.70
CA GLU A 10 6.90 -6.20 5.20
C GLU A 10 7.04 -6.57 3.73
N GLU A 11 8.19 -6.28 3.11
CA GLU A 11 8.46 -6.64 1.72
C GLU A 11 8.30 -8.16 1.54
N TYR A 12 7.66 -8.54 0.45
CA TYR A 12 7.38 -9.92 0.07
C TYR A 12 6.51 -10.73 1.05
N LYS A 13 5.90 -10.07 2.04
CA LYS A 13 4.86 -10.69 2.86
C LYS A 13 3.50 -10.51 2.20
N LEU A 14 2.72 -11.58 2.20
CA LEU A 14 1.33 -11.57 1.78
C LEU A 14 0.43 -11.24 2.97
N ILE A 15 -0.34 -10.16 2.87
CA ILE A 15 -1.26 -9.66 3.89
C ILE A 15 -2.69 -9.87 3.39
N TRP A 16 -3.15 -11.12 3.46
CA TRP A 16 -4.53 -11.45 3.12
C TRP A 16 -5.47 -11.14 4.28
N ARG A 17 -6.56 -10.45 3.95
CA ARG A 17 -7.72 -10.32 4.84
C ARG A 17 -8.40 -11.68 5.03
N LYS A 18 -9.00 -11.89 6.19
CA LYS A 18 -9.66 -13.17 6.52
C LYS A 18 -10.99 -13.32 5.78
N GLU A 19 -11.55 -12.21 5.34
CA GLU A 19 -12.84 -12.13 4.68
C GLU A 19 -12.73 -12.52 3.20
N THR A 20 -13.54 -13.49 2.76
CA THR A 20 -13.58 -13.97 1.38
C THR A 20 -14.61 -13.22 0.52
N ASP A 21 -14.76 -11.92 0.73
CA ASP A 21 -15.83 -11.14 0.10
C ASP A 21 -15.67 -11.01 -1.42
N PHE A 22 -14.42 -11.00 -1.91
CA PHE A 22 -14.18 -10.97 -3.35
C PHE A 22 -14.72 -12.23 -4.06
N VAL A 23 -14.69 -13.40 -3.40
CA VAL A 23 -15.25 -14.65 -3.95
C VAL A 23 -16.77 -14.56 -4.04
N ARG A 24 -17.42 -14.00 -3.01
CA ARG A 24 -18.88 -13.78 -3.02
C ARG A 24 -19.28 -12.82 -4.12
N MET A 25 -18.50 -11.76 -4.32
CA MET A 25 -18.72 -10.79 -5.40
C MET A 25 -18.55 -11.44 -6.78
N ALA A 26 -17.52 -12.25 -6.97
CA ALA A 26 -17.31 -12.98 -8.22
C ALA A 26 -18.48 -13.93 -8.51
N ALA A 27 -18.94 -14.70 -7.53
CA ALA A 27 -20.09 -15.59 -7.68
C ALA A 27 -21.40 -14.85 -8.01
N ARG A 28 -21.65 -13.68 -7.41
CA ARG A 28 -22.84 -12.86 -7.70
C ARG A 28 -22.84 -12.28 -9.12
N LEU A 29 -21.66 -11.99 -9.66
CA LEU A 29 -21.48 -11.38 -10.98
C LEU A 29 -21.21 -12.43 -12.08
N ASP A 30 -21.24 -13.72 -11.75
CA ASP A 30 -20.82 -14.82 -12.64
C ASP A 30 -19.43 -14.56 -13.27
N ALA A 31 -18.53 -14.01 -12.46
CA ALA A 31 -17.20 -13.58 -12.91
C ALA A 31 -16.16 -14.69 -12.72
N ILE A 32 -15.26 -14.81 -13.70
CA ILE A 32 -14.12 -15.72 -13.64
C ILE A 32 -13.02 -15.10 -12.77
N VAL A 33 -12.55 -15.85 -11.78
CA VAL A 33 -11.38 -15.49 -10.98
C VAL A 33 -10.13 -16.05 -11.66
N VAL A 34 -9.24 -15.17 -12.13
CA VAL A 34 -7.97 -15.57 -12.78
C VAL A 34 -6.83 -15.47 -11.76
N PRO A 35 -6.23 -16.58 -11.34
CA PRO A 35 -5.08 -16.56 -10.45
C PRO A 35 -3.82 -16.12 -11.21
N PHE A 36 -3.07 -15.19 -10.62
CA PHE A 36 -1.75 -14.81 -11.10
C PHE A 36 -0.84 -14.44 -9.92
N ALA A 37 0.46 -14.48 -10.16
CA ALA A 37 1.48 -13.99 -9.25
C ALA A 37 2.22 -12.81 -9.88
N ALA A 38 2.56 -11.80 -9.07
CA ALA A 38 3.38 -10.67 -9.45
C ALA A 38 4.61 -10.58 -8.51
N LEU A 39 5.79 -10.29 -9.07
CA LEU A 39 7.04 -10.13 -8.33
C LEU A 39 7.75 -8.84 -8.76
N GLY A 40 8.36 -8.14 -7.81
CA GLY A 40 9.18 -6.93 -8.07
C GLY A 40 8.46 -5.61 -7.80
N ALA A 41 7.17 -5.62 -7.48
CA ALA A 41 6.45 -4.40 -7.09
C ALA A 41 6.99 -3.81 -5.77
N ASP A 42 7.33 -4.67 -4.80
CA ASP A 42 7.89 -4.24 -3.51
C ASP A 42 9.31 -3.64 -3.67
N ASP A 43 10.06 -4.02 -4.71
CA ASP A 43 11.37 -3.42 -5.01
C ASP A 43 11.22 -2.01 -5.61
N ALA A 44 10.04 -1.64 -6.10
CA ALA A 44 9.84 -0.35 -6.76
C ALA A 44 9.83 0.82 -5.77
N TYR A 45 9.67 0.58 -4.47
CA TYR A 45 9.59 1.64 -3.47
C TYR A 45 10.47 1.32 -2.26
N ASP A 46 11.20 2.33 -1.78
CA ASP A 46 11.99 2.25 -0.55
C ASP A 46 11.32 3.12 0.51
N VAL A 47 10.80 2.50 1.58
CA VAL A 47 10.06 3.19 2.65
C VAL A 47 11.04 3.98 3.53
N ALA A 48 10.83 5.30 3.58
CA ALA A 48 11.54 6.21 4.46
C ALA A 48 10.87 6.29 5.85
N TYR A 49 9.55 6.45 5.87
CA TYR A 49 8.75 6.53 7.09
C TYR A 49 7.46 5.73 6.96
N ASP A 50 7.17 4.94 7.98
CA ASP A 50 5.94 4.17 8.08
C ASP A 50 4.72 5.07 8.40
N PRO A 51 3.50 4.63 8.09
CA PRO A 51 2.27 5.35 8.44
C PRO A 51 2.20 5.72 9.93
N ASP A 52 2.62 4.81 10.81
CA ASP A 52 2.61 5.04 12.27
C ASP A 52 3.59 6.17 12.66
N GLU A 53 4.76 6.24 12.01
CA GLU A 53 5.75 7.31 12.24
C GLU A 53 5.23 8.66 11.74
N VAL A 54 4.55 8.66 10.59
CA VAL A 54 3.91 9.87 10.03
C VAL A 54 2.82 10.38 10.98
N LEU A 55 1.99 9.49 11.51
CA LEU A 55 0.88 9.82 12.41
C LEU A 55 1.35 10.31 13.79
N GLN A 56 2.51 9.83 14.26
CA GLN A 56 3.13 10.27 15.51
C GLN A 56 3.97 11.55 15.37
N SER A 57 4.28 11.95 14.13
CA SER A 57 5.02 13.18 13.86
C SER A 57 4.23 14.46 14.25
N PRO A 58 4.89 15.62 14.37
CA PRO A 58 4.21 16.90 14.59
C PRO A 58 3.17 17.25 13.50
N ALA A 59 3.29 16.68 12.30
CA ALA A 59 2.33 16.85 11.21
C ALA A 59 1.13 15.88 11.31
N GLY A 60 1.16 14.90 12.22
CA GLY A 60 0.11 13.89 12.39
C GLY A 60 -1.31 14.46 12.55
N PRO A 61 -1.55 15.49 13.39
CA PRO A 61 -2.89 16.08 13.52
C PRO A 61 -3.41 16.69 12.22
N LEU A 62 -2.55 17.27 11.40
CA LEU A 62 -2.91 17.82 10.09
C LEU A 62 -3.30 16.70 9.12
N VAL A 63 -2.52 15.62 9.08
CA VAL A 63 -2.78 14.45 8.23
C VAL A 63 -4.13 13.80 8.61
N LYS A 64 -4.38 13.62 9.91
CA LYS A 64 -5.67 13.09 10.41
C LYS A 64 -6.85 13.97 10.00
N GLY A 65 -6.74 15.29 10.20
CA GLY A 65 -7.78 16.23 9.79
C GLY A 65 -8.05 16.22 8.28
N MET A 66 -7.02 16.05 7.45
CA MET A 66 -7.18 15.91 6.00
C MET A 66 -7.88 14.60 5.62
N ILE A 67 -7.54 13.49 6.28
CA ILE A 67 -8.18 12.19 6.06
C ILE A 67 -9.65 12.25 6.48
N ASP A 68 -9.97 12.82 7.65
CA ASP A 68 -11.35 12.94 8.12
C ASP A 68 -12.24 13.73 7.16
N GLN A 69 -11.66 14.74 6.48
CA GLN A 69 -12.38 15.54 5.49
C GLN A 69 -12.55 14.83 4.15
N LEU A 70 -11.52 14.13 3.67
CA LEU A 70 -11.54 13.53 2.33
C LEU A 70 -12.11 12.11 2.30
N LEU A 71 -11.87 11.34 3.36
CA LEU A 71 -12.12 9.91 3.46
C LEU A 71 -12.70 9.55 4.84
N PRO A 72 -13.90 10.05 5.17
CA PRO A 72 -14.50 9.86 6.49
C PRO A 72 -14.74 8.38 6.80
N GLY A 73 -14.36 7.94 8.00
CA GLY A 73 -14.62 6.60 8.51
C GLY A 73 -13.62 5.52 8.08
N LEU A 74 -12.52 5.89 7.40
CA LEU A 74 -11.41 4.97 7.14
C LEU A 74 -10.41 4.97 8.30
N GLU A 75 -9.80 3.81 8.56
CA GLU A 75 -8.71 3.69 9.53
C GLU A 75 -7.46 4.42 9.02
N TYR A 76 -6.87 5.27 9.86
CA TYR A 76 -5.73 6.11 9.47
C TYR A 76 -4.51 5.26 9.09
N GLU A 77 -4.28 4.18 9.84
CA GLU A 77 -3.13 3.28 9.72
C GLU A 77 -3.14 2.47 8.41
N GLU A 78 -4.32 2.26 7.83
CA GLU A 78 -4.47 1.63 6.51
C GLU A 78 -4.48 2.64 5.37
N THR A 79 -4.87 3.89 5.65
CA THR A 79 -5.15 4.91 4.63
C THR A 79 -3.95 5.79 4.34
N VAL A 80 -3.14 6.10 5.36
CA VAL A 80 -1.92 6.88 5.19
C VAL A 80 -0.90 6.04 4.41
N PRO A 81 -0.51 6.45 3.19
CA PRO A 81 0.56 5.79 2.49
C PRO A 81 1.90 6.06 3.20
N PRO A 82 2.85 5.11 3.17
CA PRO A 82 4.20 5.36 3.65
C PRO A 82 4.88 6.46 2.84
N ILE A 83 5.78 7.22 3.49
CA ILE A 83 6.65 8.16 2.79
C ILE A 83 7.80 7.35 2.20
N THR A 84 8.05 7.50 0.90
CA THR A 84 9.08 6.74 0.18
C THR A 84 10.27 7.63 -0.18
N LYS A 85 11.43 7.03 -0.43
CA LYS A 85 12.64 7.76 -0.82
C LYS A 85 12.65 8.04 -2.32
N LEU A 86 13.11 9.22 -2.70
CA LEU A 86 13.31 9.57 -4.11
C LEU A 86 14.43 8.73 -4.74
N PRO A 87 14.21 8.18 -5.94
CA PRO A 87 15.22 7.43 -6.66
C PRO A 87 16.54 8.19 -6.86
N GLY A 88 17.65 7.56 -6.46
CA GLY A 88 19.00 8.08 -6.63
C GLY A 88 19.43 9.16 -5.62
N LEU A 89 18.48 9.81 -4.93
CA LEU A 89 18.76 10.85 -3.93
C LEU A 89 18.62 10.35 -2.49
N GLY A 90 17.82 9.31 -2.25
CA GLY A 90 17.60 8.74 -0.91
C GLY A 90 16.86 9.68 0.05
N ILE A 91 16.39 10.83 -0.42
CA ILE A 91 15.65 11.80 0.39
C ILE A 91 14.16 11.43 0.47
N PRO A 92 13.51 11.63 1.64
CA PRO A 92 12.08 11.34 1.79
C PRO A 92 11.22 12.21 0.86
N SER A 93 10.19 11.61 0.25
CA SER A 93 9.20 12.27 -0.61
C SER A 93 7.79 11.78 -0.31
N ILE A 94 6.87 12.74 -0.23
CA ILE A 94 5.44 12.49 -0.08
C ILE A 94 4.85 11.90 -1.36
N VAL A 95 5.46 12.21 -2.52
CA VAL A 95 5.07 11.62 -3.80
C VAL A 95 5.81 10.28 -3.95
N PRO A 96 5.09 9.16 -4.06
CA PRO A 96 5.73 7.87 -4.29
C PRO A 96 6.20 7.77 -5.74
N ILE A 97 7.50 7.97 -5.96
CA ILE A 97 8.13 7.82 -7.26
C ILE A 97 8.80 6.44 -7.31
N PRO A 98 8.37 5.53 -8.20
CA PRO A 98 8.93 4.20 -8.26
C PRO A 98 10.35 4.20 -8.83
N TYR A 99 11.21 3.33 -8.30
CA TYR A 99 12.42 2.90 -8.98
C TYR A 99 12.04 2.09 -10.22
N PRO A 100 12.65 2.36 -11.39
CA PRO A 100 12.41 1.57 -12.59
C PRO A 100 13.02 0.17 -12.41
N ASN A 101 12.19 -0.76 -11.95
CA ASN A 101 12.54 -2.15 -11.70
C ASN A 101 11.69 -3.10 -12.55
N ARG A 102 12.15 -4.33 -12.72
CA ARG A 102 11.43 -5.35 -13.48
C ARG A 102 10.29 -5.89 -12.63
N ILE A 103 9.10 -5.92 -13.21
CA ILE A 103 7.94 -6.60 -12.63
C ILE A 103 7.67 -7.86 -13.45
N TYR A 104 7.64 -9.00 -12.77
CA TYR A 104 7.38 -10.30 -13.38
C TYR A 104 5.97 -10.74 -13.07
N PHE A 105 5.28 -11.29 -14.06
CA PHE A 105 3.94 -11.87 -13.91
C PHE A 105 3.94 -13.33 -14.33
N LYS A 106 3.24 -14.17 -13.56
CA LYS A 106 3.00 -15.58 -13.90
C LYS A 106 1.51 -15.88 -13.76
N PHE A 107 0.90 -16.35 -14.84
CA PHE A 107 -0.47 -16.84 -14.86
C PHE A 107 -0.47 -18.35 -14.59
N LEU A 108 -1.45 -18.83 -13.83
CA LEU A 108 -1.62 -20.23 -13.46
C LEU A 108 -2.76 -20.88 -14.24
#